data_AF-A0A1H4DFL3-F1
#
_entry.id   AF-A0A1H4DFL3-F1
#
_cell.length_a   1.000
_cell.length_b   1.000
_cell.length_c   1.000
_cell.angle_alpha   90.00
_cell.angle_beta   90.00
_cell.angle_gamma   90.00
#
_symmetry.space_group_name_H-M   'P 1'
#
loop_
_entity.id
_entity.type
_entity.pdbx_description
1 polymer ?
#
loop_
_entity_poly.entity_id
_entity_poly.type
_entity_poly.pdbx_seq_one_letter_code
_entity_poly.pdbx_strand_id
1 'polypeptide(L)'
;MKKIITTLILILFFTKTFACSCEVPKPALEFYSAEYVFEGRAVSKVYASDSLTYTISFDILKHYKNGDNPKTLDFTLKSEGEYTGQITSCDWNVEIGENWLVYARFRKDKLTFGYYCSNSRPIDKRTFSEKEQKVLDNGNSFKLDNYIYFVENNFNYPQPITNVDSILKLGKIKKYEKPHSFLRLLIDENGNLIYVTTNRGYKLEIDSNFNLPTKFEVSISKPLTEFQKDAIELVSKITKWEIKRHNESNIPVTSMRGFNISFDNETHKWQYKL
;
A
#
# COMPACT_ATOMS: atom_id res chain seq x y z
N MET A 1 -2.96 -28.27 40.59
CA MET A 1 -1.98 -27.37 39.93
C MET A 1 -1.69 -27.76 38.48
N LYS A 2 -1.18 -28.97 38.16
CA LYS A 2 -0.90 -29.39 36.76
C LYS A 2 -2.09 -29.25 35.80
N LYS A 3 -3.30 -29.69 36.19
CA LYS A 3 -4.52 -29.56 35.36
C LYS A 3 -4.94 -28.10 35.12
N ILE A 4 -4.74 -27.22 36.09
CA ILE A 4 -5.06 -25.78 35.97
C ILE A 4 -4.13 -25.12 34.95
N ILE A 5 -2.84 -25.46 34.99
CA ILE A 5 -1.84 -24.95 34.03
C ILE A 5 -2.15 -25.46 32.61
N THR A 6 -2.54 -26.73 32.45
CA THR A 6 -2.94 -27.28 31.13
C THR A 6 -4.19 -26.60 30.57
N THR A 7 -5.20 -26.32 31.41
CA THR A 7 -6.41 -25.59 30.99
C THR A 7 -6.11 -24.14 30.62
N LEU A 8 -5.24 -23.45 31.38
CA LEU A 8 -4.79 -22.08 31.07
C LEU A 8 -4.01 -22.02 29.75
N ILE A 9 -3.14 -22.99 29.50
CA ILE A 9 -2.39 -23.08 28.22
C ILE A 9 -3.35 -23.34 27.06
N LEU A 10 -4.35 -24.21 27.21
CA LEU A 10 -5.36 -24.45 26.17
C LEU A 10 -6.14 -23.18 25.82
N ILE A 11 -6.56 -22.40 26.83
CA ILE A 11 -7.30 -21.14 26.65
C ILE A 11 -6.48 -20.10 25.87
N LEU A 12 -5.16 -20.03 26.10
CA LEU A 12 -4.26 -19.11 25.39
C LEU A 12 -4.05 -19.47 23.90
N PHE A 13 -4.22 -20.74 23.51
CA PHE A 13 -4.12 -21.15 22.10
C PHE A 13 -5.38 -20.84 21.28
N PHE A 14 -6.53 -20.61 21.91
CA PHE A 14 -7.80 -20.34 21.23
C PHE A 14 -8.10 -18.85 21.01
N THR A 15 -7.32 -17.93 21.56
CA THR A 15 -7.49 -16.49 21.28
C THR A 15 -6.82 -16.11 19.96
N LYS A 16 -7.36 -16.60 18.84
CA LYS A 16 -7.12 -15.96 17.54
C LYS A 16 -7.92 -14.66 17.52
N THR A 17 -7.30 -13.57 17.97
CA THR A 17 -7.85 -12.23 17.81
C THR A 17 -7.77 -11.86 16.33
N PHE A 18 -8.92 -11.78 15.67
CA PHE A 18 -9.03 -11.17 14.34
C PHE A 18 -8.94 -9.66 14.52
N ALA A 19 -7.71 -9.16 14.64
CA ALA A 19 -7.42 -7.74 14.55
C ALA A 19 -7.66 -7.26 13.10
N CYS A 20 -8.06 -6.00 12.95
CA CYS A 20 -8.03 -5.35 11.66
C CYS A 20 -6.58 -5.18 11.20
N SER A 21 -6.08 -6.13 10.42
CA SER A 21 -4.78 -6.02 9.76
C SER A 21 -4.99 -5.57 8.33
N CYS A 22 -4.73 -4.29 8.10
CA CYS A 22 -4.66 -3.72 6.77
C CYS A 22 -3.65 -2.59 6.77
N GLU A 23 -2.98 -2.42 5.64
CA GLU A 23 -2.10 -1.29 5.41
C GLU A 23 -2.96 -0.13 4.91
N VAL A 24 -2.93 0.98 5.65
CA VAL A 24 -3.57 2.23 5.22
C VAL A 24 -2.84 2.73 3.97
N PRO A 25 -3.56 3.00 2.86
CA PRO A 25 -2.93 3.49 1.64
C PRO A 25 -2.25 4.84 1.89
N LYS A 26 -1.22 5.15 1.10
CA LYS A 26 -0.64 6.50 1.08
C LYS A 26 -1.74 7.51 0.73
N PRO A 27 -1.84 8.66 1.43
CA PRO A 27 -2.92 9.63 1.19
C PRO A 27 -3.07 10.04 -0.28
N ALA A 28 -1.97 10.24 -1.02
CA ALA A 28 -2.04 10.60 -2.44
C ALA A 28 -2.70 9.51 -3.30
N LEU A 29 -2.46 8.23 -2.99
CA LEU A 29 -3.05 7.10 -3.71
C LEU A 29 -4.52 6.91 -3.38
N GLU A 30 -4.90 7.09 -2.11
CA GLU A 30 -6.30 7.03 -1.72
C GLU A 30 -7.07 8.24 -2.25
N PHE A 31 -6.48 9.43 -2.23
CA PHE A 31 -7.03 10.63 -2.86
C PHE A 31 -7.28 10.39 -4.35
N TYR A 32 -6.30 9.82 -5.06
CA TYR A 32 -6.45 9.48 -6.48
C TYR A 32 -7.63 8.52 -6.72
N SER A 33 -7.74 7.47 -5.90
CA SER A 33 -8.76 6.42 -6.04
C SER A 33 -10.15 6.81 -5.51
N ALA A 34 -10.23 7.86 -4.67
CA ALA A 34 -11.48 8.34 -4.11
C ALA A 34 -12.31 9.06 -5.17
N GLU A 35 -13.63 8.92 -5.12
CA GLU A 35 -14.53 9.79 -5.85
C GLU A 35 -14.61 11.15 -5.15
N TYR A 36 -14.83 11.15 -3.83
CA TYR A 36 -14.90 12.36 -3.02
C TYR A 36 -13.89 12.32 -1.88
N VAL A 37 -13.26 13.47 -1.63
CA VAL A 37 -12.43 13.69 -0.45
C VAL A 37 -12.91 14.98 0.18
N PHE A 38 -13.42 14.91 1.41
CA PHE A 38 -14.07 16.06 2.05
C PHE A 38 -13.99 16.02 3.57
N GLU A 39 -14.09 17.20 4.19
CA GLU A 39 -14.50 17.34 5.58
C GLU A 39 -16.01 17.47 5.65
N GLY A 40 -16.67 16.68 6.50
CA GLY A 40 -18.11 16.73 6.67
C GLY A 40 -18.54 16.48 8.09
N ARG A 41 -19.73 16.98 8.44
CA ARG A 41 -20.37 16.72 9.73
C ARG A 41 -21.48 15.71 9.56
N ALA A 42 -21.49 14.67 10.38
CA ALA A 42 -22.58 13.70 10.42
C ALA A 42 -23.84 14.38 11.01
N VAL A 43 -24.93 14.42 10.25
CA VAL A 43 -26.17 15.15 10.63
C VAL A 43 -27.40 14.26 10.81
N SER A 44 -27.40 13.07 10.20
CA SER A 44 -28.50 12.10 10.33
C SER A 44 -27.94 10.69 10.34
N LYS A 45 -28.58 9.83 11.15
CA LYS A 45 -28.28 8.39 11.24
C LYS A 45 -29.59 7.63 11.32
N VAL A 46 -29.87 6.79 10.32
CA VAL A 46 -31.13 6.04 10.22
C VAL A 46 -30.81 4.56 10.04
N TYR A 47 -31.23 3.73 10.99
CA TYR A 47 -31.08 2.28 10.89
C TYR A 47 -32.10 1.68 9.92
N ALA A 48 -31.67 0.66 9.19
CA ALA A 48 -32.57 -0.17 8.40
C ALA A 48 -33.54 -0.93 9.33
N SER A 49 -34.69 -1.37 8.80
CA SER A 49 -35.71 -2.08 9.57
C SER A 49 -35.21 -3.40 10.19
N ASP A 50 -34.20 -4.02 9.59
CA ASP A 50 -33.54 -5.22 10.10
C ASP A 50 -32.36 -4.92 11.06
N SER A 51 -32.06 -3.64 11.29
CA SER A 51 -30.96 -3.13 12.09
C SER A 51 -29.56 -3.58 11.66
N LEU A 52 -29.41 -4.25 10.51
CA LEU A 52 -28.11 -4.78 10.05
C LEU A 52 -27.21 -3.69 9.46
N THR A 53 -27.82 -2.61 8.99
CA THR A 53 -27.12 -1.44 8.44
C THR A 53 -27.76 -0.15 8.94
N TYR A 54 -27.00 0.95 8.86
CA TYR A 54 -27.53 2.30 8.98
C TYR A 54 -27.07 3.15 7.82
N THR A 55 -27.87 4.14 7.48
CA THR A 55 -27.48 5.22 6.56
C THR A 55 -27.08 6.43 7.38
N ILE A 56 -25.87 6.92 7.16
CA ILE A 56 -25.37 8.17 7.73
C ILE A 56 -25.33 9.25 6.65
N SER A 57 -25.89 10.41 6.96
CA SER A 57 -25.83 11.61 6.11
C SER A 57 -24.80 12.58 6.64
N PHE A 58 -23.96 13.09 5.75
CA PHE A 58 -23.00 14.14 6.02
C PHE A 58 -23.41 15.44 5.34
N ASP A 59 -23.38 16.54 6.09
CA ASP A 59 -23.27 17.88 5.53
C ASP A 59 -21.79 18.15 5.24
N ILE A 60 -21.47 18.49 4.00
CA ILE A 60 -20.09 18.70 3.58
C ILE A 60 -19.67 20.13 3.94
N LEU A 61 -18.60 20.24 4.72
CA LEU A 61 -18.04 21.50 5.20
C LEU A 61 -16.98 22.04 4.23
N LYS A 62 -16.17 21.13 3.67
CA LYS A 62 -15.09 21.46 2.75
C LYS A 62 -14.83 20.30 1.81
N HIS A 63 -14.82 20.56 0.51
CA HIS A 63 -14.32 19.60 -0.46
C HIS A 63 -12.84 19.79 -0.70
N TYR A 64 -12.12 18.67 -0.78
CA TYR A 64 -10.77 18.61 -1.30
C TYR A 64 -10.72 18.05 -2.71
N LYS A 65 -11.66 17.18 -3.08
CA LYS A 65 -11.78 16.61 -4.43
C LYS A 65 -13.15 16.91 -5.04
N ASN A 66 -13.18 17.18 -6.35
CA ASN A 66 -14.38 17.40 -7.16
C ASN A 66 -15.19 18.70 -6.90
N GLY A 67 -14.53 19.77 -6.43
CA GLY A 67 -15.15 21.11 -6.34
C GLY A 67 -16.22 21.20 -5.24
N ASP A 68 -17.19 22.11 -5.35
CA ASP A 68 -18.11 22.43 -4.24
C ASP A 68 -19.36 21.52 -4.14
N ASN A 69 -19.44 20.41 -4.90
CA ASN A 69 -20.61 19.54 -4.96
C ASN A 69 -20.29 18.06 -4.75
N PRO A 70 -21.22 17.29 -4.17
CA PRO A 70 -22.53 17.71 -3.63
C PRO A 70 -22.40 18.43 -2.28
N LYS A 71 -23.48 19.04 -1.77
CA LYS A 71 -23.48 19.63 -0.42
C LYS A 71 -23.66 18.60 0.69
N THR A 72 -24.26 17.47 0.35
CA THR A 72 -24.53 16.36 1.27
C THR A 72 -24.18 15.04 0.61
N LEU A 73 -23.77 14.06 1.42
CA LEU A 73 -23.56 12.68 0.98
C LEU A 73 -24.09 11.70 2.01
N ASP A 74 -24.71 10.64 1.50
CA ASP A 74 -25.24 9.55 2.30
C ASP A 74 -24.41 8.28 2.09
N PHE A 75 -24.16 7.56 3.17
CA PHE A 75 -23.43 6.29 3.16
C PHE A 75 -24.19 5.23 3.95
N THR A 76 -24.41 4.07 3.34
CA THR A 76 -24.94 2.91 4.05
C THR A 76 -23.79 2.07 4.59
N LEU A 77 -23.69 1.99 5.92
CA LEU A 77 -22.63 1.28 6.64
C LEU A 77 -23.22 0.11 7.45
N LYS A 78 -22.36 -0.85 7.82
CA LYS A 78 -22.76 -1.94 8.72
C LYS A 78 -23.04 -1.36 10.11
N SER A 79 -24.12 -1.81 10.74
CA SER A 79 -24.42 -1.43 12.12
C SER A 79 -23.42 -2.03 13.11
N GLU A 80 -23.40 -1.42 14.29
CA GLU A 80 -22.60 -1.78 15.45
C GLU A 80 -22.86 -3.23 15.88
N GLY A 81 -21.88 -3.82 16.57
CA GLY A 81 -21.96 -5.18 17.09
C GLY A 81 -23.16 -5.40 18.02
N GLU A 82 -23.65 -4.36 18.71
CA GLU A 82 -24.84 -4.44 19.56
C GLU A 82 -26.12 -4.76 18.79
N TYR A 83 -26.23 -4.31 17.52
CA TYR A 83 -27.38 -4.61 16.65
C TYR A 83 -27.18 -5.90 15.85
N THR A 84 -25.95 -6.11 15.36
CA THR A 84 -25.65 -7.24 14.45
C THR A 84 -25.32 -8.54 15.19
N GLY A 85 -25.08 -8.48 16.50
CA GLY A 85 -24.59 -9.61 17.32
C GLY A 85 -23.15 -10.01 17.00
N GLN A 86 -22.45 -9.26 16.15
CA GLN A 86 -21.08 -9.53 15.72
C GLN A 86 -20.15 -8.45 16.24
N ILE A 87 -19.60 -8.65 17.44
CA ILE A 87 -18.60 -7.74 18.01
C ILE A 87 -17.22 -8.16 17.52
N THR A 88 -16.56 -7.28 16.79
CA THR A 88 -15.18 -7.47 16.33
C THR A 88 -14.29 -6.32 16.78
N SER A 89 -12.98 -6.55 16.86
CA SER A 89 -12.01 -5.46 17.12
C SER A 89 -11.91 -4.42 15.98
N CYS A 90 -12.61 -4.68 14.88
CA CYS A 90 -12.74 -3.85 13.69
C CYS A 90 -14.04 -3.07 13.64
N ASP A 91 -14.88 -3.18 14.66
CA ASP A 91 -16.15 -2.46 14.67
C ASP A 91 -15.88 -0.97 14.86
N TRP A 92 -16.41 -0.19 13.94
CA TRP A 92 -16.40 1.26 14.00
C TRP A 92 -17.74 1.74 13.49
N ASN A 93 -18.10 2.94 13.92
CA ASN A 93 -19.33 3.57 13.52
C ASN A 93 -19.14 5.09 13.50
N VAL A 94 -20.07 5.77 12.84
CA VAL A 94 -20.16 7.22 12.82
C VAL A 94 -21.26 7.65 13.78
N GLU A 95 -20.97 8.65 14.60
CA GLU A 95 -21.97 9.27 15.47
C GLU A 95 -22.44 10.62 14.93
N ILE A 96 -23.72 10.92 15.17
CA ILE A 96 -24.29 12.23 14.83
C ILE A 96 -23.52 13.33 15.55
N GLY A 97 -23.16 14.37 14.81
CA GLY A 97 -22.44 15.53 15.31
C GLY A 97 -20.93 15.47 15.12
N GLU A 98 -20.35 14.30 14.83
CA GLU A 98 -18.92 14.15 14.55
C GLU A 98 -18.52 14.82 13.23
N ASN A 99 -17.35 15.47 13.23
CA ASN A 99 -16.70 15.96 12.03
C ASN A 99 -15.71 14.91 11.53
N TRP A 100 -15.74 14.59 10.25
CA TRP A 100 -14.91 13.55 9.63
C TRP A 100 -14.17 14.09 8.41
N LEU A 101 -12.94 13.63 8.24
CA LEU A 101 -12.29 13.59 6.92
C LEU A 101 -12.71 12.27 6.28
N VAL A 102 -13.27 12.33 5.08
CA VAL A 102 -13.81 11.17 4.36
C VAL A 102 -13.13 11.04 3.01
N TYR A 103 -12.57 9.86 2.74
CA TYR A 103 -12.13 9.41 1.42
C TYR A 103 -13.14 8.38 0.92
N ALA A 104 -14.14 8.86 0.17
CA ALA A 104 -15.23 8.04 -0.34
C ALA A 104 -14.92 7.51 -1.74
N ARG A 105 -15.19 6.23 -1.98
CA ARG A 105 -15.02 5.59 -3.29
C ARG A 105 -16.13 4.60 -3.59
N PHE A 106 -16.34 4.31 -4.85
CA PHE A 106 -17.26 3.25 -5.25
C PHE A 106 -16.66 1.86 -4.98
N ARG A 107 -17.43 1.00 -4.31
CA ARG A 107 -17.18 -0.44 -4.22
C ARG A 107 -18.45 -1.17 -4.60
N LYS A 108 -18.40 -1.98 -5.68
CA LYS A 108 -19.58 -2.70 -6.22
C LYS A 108 -20.77 -1.74 -6.42
N ASP A 109 -20.52 -0.63 -7.12
CA ASP A 109 -21.50 0.42 -7.44
C ASP A 109 -22.13 1.16 -6.24
N LYS A 110 -21.58 0.98 -5.03
CA LYS A 110 -21.99 1.73 -3.85
C LYS A 110 -20.88 2.65 -3.39
N LEU A 111 -21.21 3.93 -3.20
CA LEU A 111 -20.30 4.89 -2.59
C LEU A 111 -20.14 4.52 -1.10
N THR A 112 -18.90 4.32 -0.67
CA THR A 112 -18.58 3.90 0.71
C THR A 112 -17.24 4.50 1.11
N PHE A 113 -17.01 4.59 2.41
CA PHE A 113 -15.69 4.82 2.98
C PHE A 113 -15.42 3.78 4.09
N GLY A 114 -14.19 3.73 4.58
CA GLY A 114 -13.80 2.88 5.70
C GLY A 114 -13.05 3.69 6.75
N TYR A 115 -12.78 3.09 7.91
CA TYR A 115 -11.98 3.73 8.96
C TYR A 115 -10.60 3.08 9.07
N TYR A 116 -10.51 1.85 9.60
CA TYR A 116 -9.22 1.19 9.91
C TYR A 116 -8.25 1.02 8.72
N CYS A 117 -8.76 0.89 7.51
CA CYS A 117 -7.98 0.64 6.29
C CYS A 117 -8.02 1.83 5.31
N SER A 118 -8.25 3.03 5.84
CA SER A 118 -8.46 4.25 5.08
C SER A 118 -7.81 5.41 5.84
N ASN A 119 -7.55 6.50 5.15
CA ASN A 119 -7.22 7.77 5.75
C ASN A 119 -8.46 8.49 6.31
N SER A 120 -9.68 8.00 6.06
CA SER A 120 -10.91 8.58 6.62
C SER A 120 -10.97 8.39 8.13
N ARG A 121 -11.40 9.42 8.87
CA ARG A 121 -11.42 9.43 10.34
C ARG A 121 -12.18 10.64 10.91
N PRO A 122 -12.60 10.58 12.19
CA PRO A 122 -13.01 11.76 12.93
C PRO A 122 -11.88 12.78 13.06
N ILE A 123 -12.18 14.07 12.84
CA ILE A 123 -11.22 15.19 12.86
C ILE A 123 -10.93 15.66 14.29
N ASP A 124 -11.92 15.58 15.18
CA ASP A 124 -11.84 15.96 16.59
C ASP A 124 -10.75 15.17 17.36
N LYS A 125 -10.43 13.97 16.90
CA LYS A 125 -9.47 13.07 17.53
C LYS A 125 -8.03 13.23 17.03
N ARG A 126 -7.79 13.89 15.88
CA ARG A 126 -6.45 13.99 15.28
C ARG A 126 -6.31 15.11 14.25
N THR A 127 -5.42 16.06 14.50
CA THR A 127 -5.02 17.09 13.53
C THR A 127 -4.35 16.48 12.30
N PHE A 128 -4.56 17.08 11.12
CA PHE A 128 -3.87 16.71 9.90
C PHE A 128 -2.37 16.89 10.07
N SER A 129 -1.58 15.92 9.60
CA SER A 129 -0.14 16.15 9.46
C SER A 129 0.11 17.15 8.34
N GLU A 130 1.19 17.94 8.40
CA GLU A 130 1.56 18.86 7.32
C GLU A 130 1.65 18.15 5.96
N LYS A 131 2.15 16.91 5.95
CA LYS A 131 2.27 16.10 4.73
C LYS A 131 0.91 15.73 4.15
N GLU A 132 -0.03 15.36 5.00
CA GLU A 132 -1.38 15.04 4.55
C GLU A 132 -2.13 16.29 4.10
N GLN A 133 -1.96 17.41 4.80
CA GLN A 133 -2.54 18.69 4.38
C GLN A 133 -2.06 19.08 2.97
N LYS A 134 -0.77 18.91 2.67
CA LYS A 134 -0.26 19.12 1.31
C LYS A 134 -0.92 18.22 0.27
N VAL A 135 -1.18 16.95 0.58
CA VAL A 135 -1.91 16.06 -0.32
C VAL A 135 -3.35 16.55 -0.52
N LEU A 136 -4.04 16.92 0.55
CA LEU A 136 -5.41 17.41 0.48
C LEU A 136 -5.51 18.70 -0.36
N ASP A 137 -4.56 19.62 -0.20
CA ASP A 137 -4.56 20.91 -0.92
C ASP A 137 -4.14 20.76 -2.40
N ASN A 138 -3.30 19.77 -2.72
CA ASN A 138 -2.75 19.60 -4.08
C ASN A 138 -3.31 18.37 -4.81
N GLY A 139 -4.19 17.60 -4.17
CA GLY A 139 -4.61 16.26 -4.63
C GLY A 139 -5.22 16.23 -6.03
N ASN A 140 -5.93 17.28 -6.44
CA ASN A 140 -6.52 17.37 -7.78
C ASN A 140 -5.47 17.47 -8.90
N SER A 141 -4.24 17.87 -8.58
CA SER A 141 -3.12 17.93 -9.54
C SER A 141 -2.32 16.63 -9.62
N PHE A 142 -2.62 15.65 -8.77
CA PHE A 142 -1.88 14.39 -8.69
C PHE A 142 -2.07 13.56 -9.97
N LYS A 143 -0.95 13.13 -10.56
CA LYS A 143 -0.92 12.25 -11.75
C LYS A 143 -0.13 11.01 -11.44
N LEU A 144 -0.77 9.85 -11.54
CA LEU A 144 -0.21 8.58 -11.10
C LEU A 144 1.08 8.21 -11.85
N ASP A 145 1.13 8.46 -13.14
CA ASP A 145 2.24 8.15 -14.05
C ASP A 145 3.50 9.00 -13.83
N ASN A 146 3.43 10.05 -13.01
CA ASN A 146 4.59 10.89 -12.69
C ASN A 146 5.52 10.31 -11.60
N TYR A 147 5.18 9.17 -11.00
CA TYR A 147 5.86 8.66 -9.80
C TYR A 147 6.38 7.23 -9.96
N ILE A 148 7.29 6.87 -9.07
CA ILE A 148 7.92 5.55 -8.95
C ILE A 148 7.31 4.80 -7.76
N TYR A 149 6.76 3.62 -8.01
CA TYR A 149 6.04 2.84 -7.00
C TYR A 149 6.79 1.60 -6.56
N PHE A 150 6.53 1.13 -5.34
CA PHE A 150 7.10 -0.09 -4.79
C PHE A 150 6.04 -1.19 -4.71
N VAL A 151 5.56 -1.49 -3.50
CA VAL A 151 4.68 -2.61 -3.16
C VAL A 151 3.31 -2.14 -2.65
N GLU A 152 2.83 -0.99 -3.12
CA GLU A 152 1.53 -0.46 -2.72
C GLU A 152 0.37 -1.34 -3.19
N ASN A 153 -0.62 -1.57 -2.31
CA ASN A 153 -1.77 -2.47 -2.52
C ASN A 153 -2.74 -2.05 -3.63
N ASN A 154 -2.68 -0.79 -4.07
CA ASN A 154 -3.51 -0.26 -5.16
C ASN A 154 -3.04 -0.70 -6.55
N PHE A 155 -1.93 -1.45 -6.64
CA PHE A 155 -1.35 -1.91 -7.89
C PHE A 155 -1.34 -3.42 -7.95
N ASN A 156 -1.20 -3.96 -9.15
CA ASN A 156 -0.82 -5.36 -9.31
C ASN A 156 0.60 -5.56 -8.75
N TYR A 157 0.94 -6.82 -8.54
CA TYR A 157 2.29 -7.24 -8.16
C TYR A 157 2.92 -7.92 -9.38
N PRO A 158 3.68 -7.18 -10.21
CA PRO A 158 4.32 -7.72 -11.40
C PRO A 158 5.10 -9.00 -11.12
N GLN A 159 5.38 -9.80 -12.13
CA GLN A 159 6.32 -10.92 -12.11
C GLN A 159 7.30 -10.82 -13.29
N PRO A 160 8.49 -11.45 -13.20
CA PRO A 160 9.39 -11.50 -14.33
C PRO A 160 8.76 -12.35 -15.43
N ILE A 161 8.77 -11.85 -16.68
CA ILE A 161 8.31 -12.62 -17.84
C ILE A 161 9.38 -13.61 -18.27
N THR A 162 10.65 -13.21 -18.15
CA THR A 162 11.80 -14.09 -18.38
C THR A 162 11.91 -15.14 -17.27
N ASN A 163 12.19 -16.39 -17.65
CA ASN A 163 12.45 -17.46 -16.69
C ASN A 163 13.72 -17.18 -15.87
N VAL A 164 13.54 -16.76 -14.62
CA VAL A 164 14.63 -16.36 -13.71
C VAL A 164 15.59 -17.51 -13.44
N ASP A 165 15.09 -18.73 -13.21
CA ASP A 165 15.93 -19.90 -12.92
C ASP A 165 16.89 -20.21 -14.07
N SER A 166 16.44 -20.01 -15.31
CA SER A 166 17.28 -20.18 -16.50
C SER A 166 18.37 -19.13 -16.58
N ILE A 167 18.07 -17.88 -16.21
CA ILE A 167 19.07 -16.81 -16.12
C ILE A 167 20.09 -17.11 -15.02
N LEU A 168 19.64 -17.54 -13.83
CA LEU A 168 20.52 -17.80 -12.69
C LEU A 168 21.57 -18.90 -12.96
N LYS A 169 21.27 -19.87 -13.83
CA LYS A 169 22.24 -20.89 -14.29
C LYS A 169 23.43 -20.30 -15.06
N LEU A 170 23.30 -19.08 -15.59
CA LEU A 170 24.37 -18.36 -16.29
C LEU A 170 25.31 -17.62 -15.33
N GLY A 171 25.03 -17.66 -14.02
CA GLY A 171 25.83 -16.98 -13.01
C GLY A 171 27.20 -17.60 -12.83
N LYS A 172 28.20 -16.76 -12.51
CA LYS A 172 29.58 -17.22 -12.27
C LYS A 172 29.63 -18.13 -11.05
N ILE A 173 30.31 -19.26 -11.18
CA ILE A 173 30.56 -20.22 -10.10
C ILE A 173 31.92 -19.87 -9.49
N LYS A 174 31.90 -19.32 -8.26
CA LYS A 174 33.10 -19.06 -7.47
C LYS A 174 32.77 -19.05 -5.99
N LYS A 175 33.80 -19.11 -5.15
CA LYS A 175 33.65 -18.99 -3.69
C LYS A 175 33.53 -17.51 -3.32
N TYR A 176 32.34 -17.10 -2.90
CA TYR A 176 32.10 -15.72 -2.47
C TYR A 176 32.19 -15.61 -0.94
N GLU A 177 32.83 -14.56 -0.43
CA GLU A 177 32.93 -14.29 1.02
C GLU A 177 31.57 -13.92 1.63
N LYS A 178 30.78 -13.09 0.93
CA LYS A 178 29.45 -12.62 1.35
C LYS A 178 28.44 -12.91 0.26
N PRO A 179 27.94 -14.15 0.15
CA PRO A 179 27.18 -14.63 -0.99
C PRO A 179 25.68 -14.28 -0.90
N HIS A 180 25.36 -13.07 -0.47
CA HIS A 180 23.99 -12.60 -0.36
C HIS A 180 23.91 -11.09 -0.56
N SER A 181 22.89 -10.64 -1.29
CA SER A 181 22.58 -9.23 -1.42
C SER A 181 21.11 -8.98 -1.66
N PHE A 182 20.68 -7.81 -1.21
CA PHE A 182 19.41 -7.22 -1.57
C PHE A 182 19.63 -6.25 -2.71
N LEU A 183 19.04 -6.53 -3.87
CA LEU A 183 19.07 -5.68 -5.04
C LEU A 183 17.77 -4.89 -5.21
N ARG A 184 17.88 -3.73 -5.84
CA ARG A 184 16.79 -2.84 -6.25
C ARG A 184 16.78 -2.78 -7.77
N LEU A 185 15.61 -3.04 -8.33
CA LEU A 185 15.37 -3.07 -9.75
C LEU A 185 14.47 -1.89 -10.09
N LEU A 186 14.90 -1.04 -11.02
CA LEU A 186 14.04 -0.01 -11.62
C LEU A 186 13.46 -0.56 -12.91
N ILE A 187 12.14 -0.61 -13.00
CA ILE A 187 11.38 -1.15 -14.13
C ILE A 187 10.48 -0.04 -14.65
N ASP A 188 10.53 0.26 -15.94
CA ASP A 188 9.72 1.30 -16.57
C ASP A 188 8.23 0.91 -16.68
N GLU A 189 7.41 1.86 -17.11
CA GLU A 189 5.97 1.69 -17.36
C GLU A 189 5.67 0.68 -18.48
N ASN A 190 6.65 0.28 -19.28
CA ASN A 190 6.53 -0.73 -20.31
C ASN A 190 6.99 -2.12 -19.82
N GLY A 191 7.40 -2.25 -18.55
CA GLY A 191 7.88 -3.50 -17.96
C GLY A 191 9.32 -3.85 -18.36
N ASN A 192 10.11 -2.91 -18.89
CA ASN A 192 11.52 -3.12 -19.17
C ASN A 192 12.36 -2.83 -17.91
N LEU A 193 13.31 -3.72 -17.62
CA LEU A 193 14.30 -3.47 -16.58
C LEU A 193 15.29 -2.39 -17.04
N ILE A 194 15.27 -1.23 -16.37
CA ILE A 194 16.12 -0.08 -16.68
C ILE A 194 17.43 -0.13 -15.90
N TYR A 195 17.37 -0.53 -14.64
CA TYR A 195 18.55 -0.49 -13.77
C TYR A 195 18.50 -1.53 -12.65
N VAL A 196 19.67 -2.06 -12.29
CA VAL A 196 19.85 -2.95 -11.14
C VAL A 196 20.93 -2.37 -10.24
N THR A 197 20.63 -2.26 -8.95
CA THR A 197 21.57 -1.68 -7.98
C THR A 197 21.40 -2.29 -6.60
N THR A 198 22.27 -1.91 -5.66
CA THR A 198 22.10 -2.25 -4.25
C THR A 198 21.27 -1.18 -3.53
N ASN A 199 20.82 -1.45 -2.30
CA ASN A 199 20.14 -0.46 -1.46
C ASN A 199 20.89 0.86 -1.22
N ARG A 200 22.18 0.94 -1.55
CA ARG A 200 23.02 2.13 -1.37
C ARG A 200 23.51 2.74 -2.69
N GLY A 201 23.08 2.18 -3.81
CA GLY A 201 23.56 2.54 -5.14
C GLY A 201 22.67 3.55 -5.88
N TYR A 202 21.74 4.20 -5.18
CA TYR A 202 20.82 5.17 -5.75
C TYR A 202 20.35 6.20 -4.71
N LYS A 203 19.79 7.29 -5.21
CA LYS A 203 19.02 8.30 -4.49
C LYS A 203 17.67 8.48 -5.17
N LEU A 204 16.68 8.85 -4.38
CA LEU A 204 15.36 9.21 -4.88
C LEU A 204 15.08 10.67 -4.58
N GLU A 205 14.60 11.37 -5.58
CA GLU A 205 13.95 12.66 -5.38
C GLU A 205 12.51 12.39 -4.95
N ILE A 206 12.08 13.01 -3.84
CA ILE A 206 10.73 12.84 -3.29
C ILE A 206 9.95 14.12 -3.49
N ASP A 207 8.78 14.00 -4.11
CA ASP A 207 7.83 15.09 -4.22
C ASP A 207 7.33 15.50 -2.83
N SER A 208 7.51 16.77 -2.49
CA SER A 208 7.16 17.27 -1.16
C SER A 208 5.66 17.38 -0.89
N ASN A 209 4.83 17.40 -1.94
CA ASN A 209 3.38 17.47 -1.84
C ASN A 209 2.78 16.09 -1.61
N PHE A 210 3.25 15.08 -2.35
CA PHE A 210 2.65 13.73 -2.33
C PHE A 210 3.48 12.69 -1.59
N ASN A 211 4.71 13.04 -1.18
CA ASN A 211 5.65 12.15 -0.49
C ASN A 211 5.87 10.84 -1.26
N LEU A 212 5.97 10.96 -2.59
CA LEU A 212 6.23 9.88 -3.52
C LEU A 212 7.50 10.15 -4.32
N PRO A 213 8.27 9.11 -4.69
CA PRO A 213 9.47 9.32 -5.50
C PRO A 213 9.11 9.69 -6.94
N THR A 214 9.78 10.68 -7.49
CA THR A 214 9.60 11.15 -8.88
C THR A 214 10.79 10.79 -9.77
N LYS A 215 11.99 10.75 -9.19
CA LYS A 215 13.23 10.55 -9.93
C LYS A 215 14.15 9.56 -9.25
N PHE A 216 14.80 8.75 -10.07
CA PHE A 216 15.86 7.83 -9.66
C PHE A 216 17.21 8.34 -10.15
N GLU A 217 18.17 8.48 -9.24
CA GLU A 217 19.53 8.90 -9.56
C GLU A 217 20.53 7.85 -9.07
N VAL A 218 21.44 7.44 -9.95
CA VAL A 218 22.52 6.51 -9.58
C VAL A 218 23.49 7.21 -8.64
N SER A 219 23.79 6.59 -7.51
CA SER A 219 24.70 7.14 -6.50
C SER A 219 25.66 6.05 -6.03
N ILE A 220 26.94 6.11 -6.42
CA ILE A 220 27.94 5.14 -5.97
C ILE A 220 28.53 5.64 -4.66
N SER A 221 27.94 5.23 -3.53
CA SER A 221 28.43 5.63 -2.21
C SER A 221 29.55 4.74 -1.67
N LYS A 222 29.64 3.48 -2.14
CA LYS A 222 30.66 2.50 -1.72
C LYS A 222 31.03 1.55 -2.87
N PRO A 223 32.27 1.04 -2.91
CA PRO A 223 32.66 -0.02 -3.82
C PRO A 223 31.77 -1.26 -3.63
N LEU A 224 31.35 -1.86 -4.74
CA LEU A 224 30.61 -3.12 -4.74
C LEU A 224 31.54 -4.28 -4.43
N THR A 225 31.06 -5.25 -3.65
CA THR A 225 31.75 -6.54 -3.49
C THR A 225 31.74 -7.31 -4.81
N GLU A 226 32.62 -8.29 -4.95
CA GLU A 226 32.61 -9.17 -6.12
C GLU A 226 31.25 -9.87 -6.33
N PHE A 227 30.63 -10.36 -5.24
CA PHE A 227 29.29 -10.94 -5.30
C PHE A 227 28.26 -9.96 -5.86
N GLN A 228 28.27 -8.70 -5.39
CA GLN A 228 27.32 -7.70 -5.85
C GLN A 228 27.51 -7.36 -7.33
N LYS A 229 28.75 -7.26 -7.81
CA LYS A 229 29.03 -7.03 -9.23
C LYS A 229 28.46 -8.16 -10.09
N ASP A 230 28.75 -9.40 -9.74
CA ASP A 230 28.28 -10.56 -10.49
C ASP A 230 26.76 -10.76 -10.39
N ALA A 231 26.17 -10.49 -9.22
CA ALA A 231 24.73 -10.53 -9.02
C ALA A 231 24.00 -9.45 -9.84
N ILE A 232 24.53 -8.22 -9.89
CA ILE A 232 23.98 -7.14 -10.72
C ILE A 232 24.08 -7.51 -12.20
N GLU A 233 25.23 -8.00 -12.67
CA GLU A 233 25.42 -8.47 -14.05
C GLU A 233 24.40 -9.57 -14.40
N LEU A 234 24.20 -10.54 -13.50
CA LEU A 234 23.29 -11.66 -13.68
C LEU A 234 21.82 -11.23 -13.74
N VAL A 235 21.38 -10.43 -12.76
CA VAL A 235 19.98 -9.96 -12.65
C VAL A 235 19.63 -8.97 -13.77
N SER A 236 20.61 -8.23 -14.30
CA SER A 236 20.40 -7.35 -15.46
C SER A 236 19.97 -8.09 -16.73
N LYS A 237 20.15 -9.43 -16.78
CA LYS A 237 19.66 -10.27 -17.88
C LYS A 237 18.15 -10.58 -17.79
N ILE A 238 17.48 -10.25 -16.67
CA ILE A 238 16.02 -10.37 -16.51
C ILE A 238 15.36 -9.11 -17.08
N THR A 239 15.42 -8.99 -18.41
CA THR A 239 15.12 -7.74 -19.12
C THR A 239 13.65 -7.33 -19.11
N LYS A 240 12.71 -8.29 -18.99
CA LYS A 240 11.28 -8.04 -19.12
C LYS A 240 10.46 -8.55 -17.94
N TRP A 241 9.54 -7.70 -17.49
CA TRP A 241 8.62 -7.90 -16.39
C TRP A 241 7.20 -7.59 -16.84
N GLU A 242 6.22 -8.15 -16.12
CA GLU A 242 4.84 -7.70 -16.23
C GLU A 242 4.77 -6.20 -15.91
N ILE A 243 3.86 -5.51 -16.59
CA ILE A 243 3.68 -4.07 -16.40
C ILE A 243 3.01 -3.83 -15.04
N LYS A 244 3.59 -2.95 -14.22
CA LYS A 244 2.93 -2.47 -13.00
C LYS A 244 1.79 -1.53 -13.39
N ARG A 245 0.58 -1.83 -12.94
CA ARG A 245 -0.65 -1.09 -13.26
C ARG A 245 -1.44 -0.82 -12.01
N HIS A 246 -2.08 0.33 -11.96
CA HIS A 246 -3.11 0.60 -10.96
C HIS A 246 -4.29 -0.35 -11.17
N ASN A 247 -4.78 -0.97 -10.09
CA ASN A 247 -5.81 -2.00 -10.16
C ASN A 247 -7.14 -1.48 -10.73
N GLU A 248 -7.46 -0.20 -10.51
CA GLU A 248 -8.76 0.37 -10.92
C GLU A 248 -8.66 1.14 -12.25
N SER A 249 -7.65 1.99 -12.43
CA SER A 249 -7.51 2.83 -13.63
C SER A 249 -6.69 2.17 -14.74
N ASN A 250 -6.04 1.04 -14.45
CA ASN A 250 -5.18 0.31 -15.38
C ASN A 250 -3.98 1.11 -15.95
N ILE A 251 -3.70 2.30 -15.38
CA ILE A 251 -2.59 3.16 -15.79
C ILE A 251 -1.27 2.46 -15.49
N PRO A 252 -0.38 2.31 -16.49
CA PRO A 252 0.95 1.75 -16.29
C PRO A 252 1.86 2.76 -15.59
N VAL A 253 2.75 2.28 -14.73
CA VAL A 253 3.65 3.14 -13.94
C VAL A 253 5.06 2.57 -13.85
N THR A 254 6.03 3.46 -13.68
CA THR A 254 7.40 3.05 -13.30
C THR A 254 7.40 2.48 -11.89
N SER A 255 8.23 1.45 -11.67
CA SER A 255 8.28 0.74 -10.40
C SER A 255 9.69 0.39 -9.95
N MET A 256 9.84 0.27 -8.63
CA MET A 256 11.00 -0.25 -7.96
C MET A 256 10.69 -1.54 -7.24
N ARG A 257 11.45 -2.59 -7.55
CA ARG A 257 11.27 -3.91 -6.96
C ARG A 257 12.47 -4.36 -6.15
N GLY A 258 12.19 -5.06 -5.06
CA GLY A 258 13.20 -5.79 -4.29
C GLY A 258 13.53 -7.13 -4.92
N PHE A 259 14.80 -7.50 -4.89
CA PHE A 259 15.25 -8.82 -5.35
C PHE A 259 16.33 -9.32 -4.41
N ASN A 260 15.98 -10.29 -3.58
CA ASN A 260 16.97 -10.99 -2.75
C ASN A 260 17.67 -12.02 -3.62
N ILE A 261 18.99 -12.00 -3.63
CA ILE A 261 19.80 -12.97 -4.37
C ILE A 261 20.90 -13.51 -3.47
N SER A 262 21.11 -14.81 -3.54
CA SER A 262 22.17 -15.50 -2.81
C SER A 262 22.87 -16.54 -3.68
N PHE A 263 24.04 -16.97 -3.23
CA PHE A 263 24.78 -18.08 -3.80
C PHE A 263 25.14 -19.07 -2.70
N ASP A 264 24.91 -20.34 -2.96
CA ASP A 264 25.33 -21.42 -2.08
C ASP A 264 26.74 -21.86 -2.48
N ASN A 265 27.72 -21.60 -1.62
CA ASN A 265 29.13 -21.97 -1.86
C ASN A 265 29.38 -23.48 -1.83
N GLU A 266 28.51 -24.28 -1.21
CA GLU A 266 28.66 -25.74 -1.14
C GLU A 266 28.04 -26.39 -2.37
N THR A 267 26.80 -26.02 -2.69
CA THR A 267 26.08 -26.61 -3.83
C THR A 267 26.35 -25.90 -5.15
N HIS A 268 27.06 -24.77 -5.12
CA HIS A 268 27.38 -23.92 -6.28
C HIS A 268 26.15 -23.41 -7.02
N LYS A 269 25.07 -23.09 -6.29
CA LYS A 269 23.78 -22.69 -6.86
C LYS A 269 23.41 -21.25 -6.50
N TRP A 270 22.96 -20.51 -7.49
CA TRP A 270 22.30 -19.22 -7.32
C TRP A 270 20.84 -19.42 -6.89
N GLN A 271 20.35 -18.56 -6.00
CA GLN A 271 19.00 -18.59 -5.45
C GLN A 271 18.43 -17.17 -5.37
N TYR A 272 17.10 -17.04 -5.40
CA TYR A 272 16.44 -15.74 -5.30
C TYR A 272 15.12 -15.77 -4.54
N LYS A 273 14.69 -14.59 -4.09
CA LYS A 273 13.35 -14.33 -3.56
C LYS A 273 12.90 -12.91 -3.90
N LEU A 274 11.68 -12.79 -4.41
CA LEU A 274 11.00 -11.53 -4.76
C LEU A 274 10.20 -10.96 -3.57
#